data_AF-A0A4Q0SBY7-F1
#
_entry.id   AF-A0A4Q0SBY7-F1
#
_cell.length_a   1.000
_cell.length_b   1.000
_cell.length_c   1.000
_cell.angle_alpha   90.00
_cell.angle_beta   90.00
_cell.angle_gamma   90.00
#
_symmetry.space_group_name_H-M   'P 1'
#
loop_
_entity.id
_entity.type
_entity.pdbx_description
1 polymer ?
#
loop_
_entity_poly.entity_id
_entity_poly.type
_entity_poly.pdbx_seq_one_letter_code
_entity_poly.pdbx_strand_id
1 'polypeptide(L)'
;MSIPLKVYITPFAERGVPEPAKWDCDAAKKALDVVNKIWSKAKIAFVINDCLIDKPLDMAKSARNNDKQVLDVLSLRRTKDNAVHIFLVNPIPNLSAGGGSYLDSDPEPASFVQWYGDDHANGRAWAHELGHLMSLDHVEIDYSNEKQAAQRVKNLMTAGLNAGSDLTGPQINAAKGSGLVKRFGG
;
A
#
# COMPACT_ATOMS: atom_id res chain seq x y z
N MET A 1 -2.54 -19.94 -4.95
CA MET A 1 -1.93 -19.62 -3.64
C MET A 1 -2.11 -18.13 -3.41
N SER A 2 -2.31 -17.73 -2.15
CA SER A 2 -2.58 -16.33 -1.80
C SER A 2 -1.55 -15.83 -0.80
N ILE A 3 -1.09 -14.60 -0.98
CA ILE A 3 -0.15 -13.94 -0.08
C ILE A 3 -0.93 -13.46 1.16
N PRO A 4 -0.57 -13.91 2.37
CA PRO A 4 -1.26 -13.52 3.58
C PRO A 4 -0.92 -12.09 3.99
N LEU A 5 -1.96 -11.34 4.33
CA LEU A 5 -1.90 -9.96 4.81
C LEU A 5 -2.33 -9.91 6.28
N LYS A 6 -1.60 -9.12 7.07
CA LYS A 6 -1.97 -8.74 8.42
C LYS A 6 -2.20 -7.23 8.47
N VAL A 7 -3.45 -6.85 8.72
CA VAL A 7 -3.91 -5.47 8.62
C VAL A 7 -3.99 -4.84 10.00
N TYR A 8 -3.42 -3.65 10.14
CA TYR A 8 -3.43 -2.84 11.35
C TYR A 8 -4.14 -1.52 11.08
N ILE A 9 -5.37 -1.38 11.59
CA ILE A 9 -6.11 -0.12 11.55
C ILE A 9 -5.48 0.83 12.57
N THR A 10 -4.71 1.80 12.10
CA THR A 10 -3.83 2.63 12.94
C THR A 10 -4.21 4.10 12.81
N PRO A 11 -5.17 4.61 13.60
CA PRO A 11 -5.48 6.03 13.61
C PRO A 11 -4.29 6.85 14.12
N PHE A 12 -4.24 8.14 13.81
CA PHE A 12 -3.26 9.03 14.42
C PHE A 12 -3.70 9.46 15.82
N ALA A 13 -2.74 9.91 16.61
CA ALA A 13 -2.96 10.75 17.78
C ALA A 13 -2.02 11.98 17.70
N GLU A 14 -2.35 13.01 18.45
CA GLU A 14 -1.46 14.16 18.65
C GLU A 14 -1.44 14.53 20.13
N ARG A 15 -0.26 14.44 20.76
CA ARG A 15 -0.08 14.71 22.19
C ARG A 15 -1.00 13.84 23.06
N GLY A 16 -1.09 12.56 22.72
CA GLY A 16 -1.91 11.57 23.41
C GLY A 16 -3.41 11.64 23.13
N VAL A 17 -3.88 12.57 22.28
CA VAL A 17 -5.30 12.68 21.92
C VAL A 17 -5.56 11.91 20.62
N PRO A 18 -6.33 10.80 20.63
CA PRO A 18 -6.61 10.02 19.43
C PRO A 18 -7.53 10.75 18.45
N GLU A 19 -7.23 10.61 17.17
CA GLU A 19 -8.13 10.98 16.09
C GLU A 19 -9.10 9.83 15.80
N PRO A 20 -10.37 10.09 15.45
CA PRO A 20 -11.29 9.04 15.03
C PRO A 20 -10.75 8.27 13.82
N ALA A 21 -10.75 6.95 13.90
CA ALA A 21 -10.33 6.10 12.79
C ALA A 21 -11.24 6.33 11.57
N LYS A 22 -10.62 6.40 10.39
CA LYS A 22 -11.32 6.45 9.10
C LYS A 22 -11.44 5.09 8.43
N TRP A 23 -10.49 4.20 8.70
CA TRP A 23 -10.55 2.82 8.30
C TRP A 23 -11.27 1.97 9.33
N ASP A 24 -11.88 0.90 8.86
CA ASP A 24 -12.27 -0.27 9.63
C ASP A 24 -11.97 -1.55 8.84
N CYS A 25 -12.18 -2.71 9.45
CA CYS A 25 -11.87 -3.99 8.80
C CYS A 25 -12.77 -4.31 7.61
N ASP A 26 -13.97 -3.75 7.52
CA ASP A 26 -14.86 -4.00 6.39
C ASP A 26 -14.48 -3.12 5.19
N ALA A 27 -14.09 -1.87 5.43
CA ALA A 27 -13.48 -1.01 4.41
C ALA A 27 -12.15 -1.59 3.91
N ALA A 28 -11.34 -2.20 4.80
CA ALA A 28 -10.14 -2.92 4.40
C ALA A 28 -10.44 -4.09 3.45
N LYS A 29 -11.47 -4.90 3.72
CA LYS A 29 -11.88 -6.00 2.82
C LYS A 29 -12.33 -5.48 1.45
N LYS A 30 -13.13 -4.41 1.40
CA LYS A 30 -13.58 -3.82 0.14
C LYS A 30 -12.41 -3.25 -0.68
N ALA A 31 -11.46 -2.60 -0.02
CA ALA A 31 -10.23 -2.16 -0.67
C ALA A 31 -9.40 -3.35 -1.18
N LEU A 32 -9.33 -4.46 -0.43
CA LEU A 32 -8.65 -5.68 -0.85
C LEU A 32 -9.29 -6.31 -2.09
N ASP A 33 -10.62 -6.26 -2.24
CA ASP A 33 -11.28 -6.75 -3.46
C ASP A 33 -10.80 -5.99 -4.70
N VAL A 34 -10.60 -4.68 -4.57
CA VAL A 34 -10.01 -3.84 -5.63
C VAL A 34 -8.55 -4.23 -5.87
N VAL A 35 -7.74 -4.41 -4.83
CA VAL A 35 -6.35 -4.88 -4.93
C VAL A 35 -6.28 -6.19 -5.73
N ASN A 36 -7.08 -7.18 -5.34
CA ASN A 36 -7.13 -8.49 -5.98
C ASN A 36 -7.61 -8.41 -7.43
N LYS A 37 -8.56 -7.53 -7.73
CA LYS A 37 -8.99 -7.28 -9.12
C LYS A 37 -7.83 -6.77 -9.98
N ILE A 38 -7.03 -5.84 -9.47
CA ILE A 38 -5.86 -5.28 -10.17
C ILE A 38 -4.80 -6.36 -10.40
N TRP A 39 -4.43 -7.09 -9.34
CA TRP A 39 -3.36 -8.09 -9.35
C TRP A 39 -3.76 -9.43 -9.99
N SER A 40 -5.05 -9.65 -10.25
CA SER A 40 -5.55 -10.83 -10.98
C SER A 40 -4.90 -11.00 -12.35
N LYS A 41 -4.53 -9.90 -13.03
CA LYS A 41 -3.78 -9.91 -14.30
C LYS A 41 -2.43 -10.62 -14.18
N ALA A 42 -1.79 -10.54 -13.02
CA ALA A 42 -0.54 -11.23 -12.69
C ALA A 42 -0.75 -12.63 -12.07
N LYS A 43 -2.00 -13.04 -11.85
CA LYS A 43 -2.37 -14.25 -11.08
C LYS A 43 -1.84 -14.23 -9.65
N ILE A 44 -1.70 -13.04 -9.07
CA ILE A 44 -1.33 -12.86 -7.66
C ILE A 44 -2.61 -12.51 -6.90
N ALA A 45 -2.83 -13.21 -5.80
CA ALA A 45 -3.96 -12.99 -4.91
C ALA A 45 -3.44 -12.72 -3.50
N PHE A 46 -4.13 -11.84 -2.79
CA PHE A 46 -3.85 -11.48 -1.41
C PHE A 46 -5.06 -11.81 -0.54
N VAL A 47 -4.81 -12.20 0.71
CA VAL A 47 -5.87 -12.56 1.67
C VAL A 47 -5.59 -11.92 3.01
N ILE A 48 -6.59 -11.27 3.60
CA ILE A 48 -6.50 -10.76 4.98
C ILE A 48 -6.66 -11.96 5.90
N ASN A 49 -5.57 -12.36 6.56
CA ASN A 49 -5.58 -13.40 7.59
C ASN A 49 -6.01 -12.83 8.94
N ASP A 50 -5.68 -11.57 9.20
CA ASP A 50 -5.97 -10.90 10.45
C ASP A 50 -6.16 -9.39 10.20
N CYS A 51 -7.11 -8.79 10.90
CA CYS A 51 -7.39 -7.37 10.88
C CYS A 51 -7.67 -6.88 12.28
N LEU A 52 -6.79 -6.02 12.78
CA LEU A 52 -6.77 -5.57 14.16
C LEU A 52 -6.86 -4.05 14.23
N ILE A 53 -7.52 -3.55 15.27
CA ILE A 53 -7.44 -2.13 15.64
C ILE A 53 -6.16 -1.94 16.45
N ASP A 54 -5.19 -1.22 15.88
CA ASP A 54 -3.91 -0.92 16.53
C ASP A 54 -4.03 0.32 17.45
N LYS A 55 -3.05 0.46 18.32
CA LYS A 55 -2.85 1.64 19.15
C LYS A 55 -2.67 2.86 18.24
N PRO A 56 -3.25 4.03 18.56
CA PRO A 56 -3.00 5.22 17.75
C PRO A 56 -1.51 5.54 17.60
N LEU A 57 -1.11 6.05 16.44
CA LEU A 57 0.22 6.58 16.20
C LEU A 57 0.27 8.03 16.66
N ASP A 58 0.82 8.27 17.86
CA ASP A 58 1.05 9.62 18.37
C ASP A 58 2.19 10.29 17.60
N MET A 59 1.82 11.19 16.69
CA MET A 59 2.73 11.88 15.81
C MET A 59 2.15 13.25 15.47
N ALA A 60 2.95 14.31 15.65
CA ALA A 60 2.58 15.67 15.29
C ALA A 60 2.19 15.76 13.80
N LYS A 61 1.16 16.54 13.48
CA LYS A 61 0.66 16.63 12.09
C LYS A 61 1.73 17.04 11.08
N SER A 62 2.67 17.90 11.49
CA SER A 62 3.80 18.36 10.66
C SER A 62 4.82 17.27 10.33
N ALA A 63 4.88 16.19 11.10
CA ALA A 63 5.82 15.08 10.90
C ALA A 63 5.23 13.94 10.05
N ARG A 64 3.92 13.99 9.74
CA ARG A 64 3.23 12.94 8.97
C ARG A 64 3.47 13.05 7.47
N ASN A 65 3.95 14.19 6.97
CA ASN A 65 4.19 14.47 5.55
C ASN A 65 5.44 13.77 4.97
N ASN A 66 6.05 12.86 5.71
CA ASN A 66 7.23 12.10 5.30
C ASN A 66 6.92 10.61 5.42
N ASP A 67 6.66 9.95 4.29
CA ASP A 67 6.26 8.54 4.23
C ASP A 67 7.30 7.63 4.88
N LYS A 68 8.58 7.91 4.69
CA LYS A 68 9.66 7.12 5.30
C LYS A 68 9.59 7.20 6.83
N GLN A 69 9.41 8.40 7.38
CA GLN A 69 9.31 8.58 8.83
C GLN A 69 8.08 7.89 9.41
N VAL A 70 6.93 7.96 8.73
CA VAL A 70 5.70 7.28 9.16
C VAL A 70 5.90 5.76 9.13
N LEU A 71 6.42 5.23 8.02
CA LEU A 71 6.67 3.80 7.87
C LEU A 71 7.71 3.30 8.87
N ASP A 72 8.78 4.06 9.14
CA ASP A 72 9.80 3.69 10.11
C ASP A 72 9.18 3.39 11.48
N VAL A 73 8.32 4.28 11.98
CA VAL A 73 7.68 4.11 13.29
C VAL A 73 6.62 3.00 13.27
N LEU A 74 5.81 2.91 12.21
CA LEU A 74 4.79 1.87 12.09
C LEU A 74 5.43 0.48 12.01
N SER A 75 6.48 0.34 11.22
CA SER A 75 7.15 -0.93 10.99
C SER A 75 7.69 -1.54 12.30
N LEU A 76 8.08 -0.74 13.30
CA LEU A 76 8.53 -1.24 14.61
C LEU A 76 7.44 -2.03 15.38
N ARG A 77 6.17 -1.89 14.98
CA ARG A 77 5.03 -2.57 15.60
C ARG A 77 4.74 -3.94 15.00
N ARG A 78 5.44 -4.32 13.93
CA ARG A 78 5.23 -5.59 13.23
C ARG A 78 5.58 -6.77 14.13
N THR A 79 4.73 -7.79 14.13
CA THR A 79 5.05 -9.09 14.72
C THR A 79 5.96 -9.86 13.77
N LYS A 80 6.88 -10.67 14.31
CA LYS A 80 7.68 -11.59 13.49
C LYS A 80 6.81 -12.80 13.12
N ASP A 81 6.18 -12.79 11.96
CA ASP A 81 5.33 -13.86 11.44
C ASP A 81 5.41 -13.97 9.92
N ASN A 82 4.87 -15.03 9.31
CA ASN A 82 4.94 -15.21 7.86
C ASN A 82 3.80 -14.49 7.13
N ALA A 83 3.75 -13.16 7.20
CA ALA A 83 2.74 -12.33 6.53
C ALA A 83 3.30 -10.99 6.03
N VAL A 84 2.54 -10.32 5.16
CA VAL A 84 2.79 -8.93 4.79
C VAL A 84 2.00 -8.02 5.73
N HIS A 85 2.69 -7.08 6.37
CA HIS A 85 2.08 -6.15 7.33
C HIS A 85 1.60 -4.87 6.64
N ILE A 86 0.32 -4.57 6.76
CA ILE A 86 -0.29 -3.40 6.14
C ILE A 86 -0.88 -2.51 7.23
N PHE A 87 -0.36 -1.29 7.36
CA PHE A 87 -0.86 -0.29 8.29
C PHE A 87 -1.83 0.65 7.57
N LEU A 88 -3.10 0.64 7.96
CA LEU A 88 -4.12 1.50 7.38
C LEU A 88 -4.33 2.72 8.28
N VAL A 89 -3.91 3.88 7.80
CA VAL A 89 -3.85 5.12 8.60
C VAL A 89 -4.89 6.14 8.18
N ASN A 90 -5.16 7.10 9.06
CA ASN A 90 -6.01 8.24 8.75
C ASN A 90 -5.43 9.08 7.58
N PRO A 91 -6.24 9.92 6.91
CA PRO A 91 -5.76 10.78 5.83
C PRO A 91 -4.62 11.68 6.30
N ILE A 92 -3.54 11.76 5.53
CA ILE A 92 -2.44 12.69 5.80
C ILE A 92 -2.56 13.88 4.83
N PRO A 93 -2.75 15.11 5.34
CA PRO A 93 -2.81 16.30 4.50
C PRO A 93 -1.53 16.46 3.66
N ASN A 94 -1.69 16.80 2.38
CA ASN A 94 -0.61 17.06 1.41
C ASN A 94 0.21 15.84 0.96
N LEU A 95 -0.18 14.63 1.33
CA LEU A 95 0.34 13.39 0.74
C LEU A 95 -0.64 12.88 -0.33
N SER A 96 -0.23 12.97 -1.59
CA SER A 96 -1.03 12.57 -2.75
C SER A 96 -0.98 11.07 -3.03
N ALA A 97 0.06 10.39 -2.55
CA ALA A 97 0.23 8.94 -2.56
C ALA A 97 1.04 8.57 -1.32
N GLY A 98 0.39 8.56 -0.17
CA GLY A 98 0.98 8.14 1.10
C GLY A 98 1.05 6.62 1.15
N GLY A 99 2.25 6.11 1.06
CA GLY A 99 2.62 4.73 1.28
C GLY A 99 4.12 4.55 1.09
N GLY A 100 4.66 3.58 1.80
CA GLY A 100 6.06 3.23 1.70
C GLY A 100 6.20 1.75 1.96
N SER A 101 7.23 1.15 1.39
CA SER A 101 7.40 -0.30 1.37
C SER A 101 8.86 -0.65 1.63
N TYR A 102 9.11 -1.54 2.60
CA TYR A 102 10.44 -2.11 2.78
C TYR A 102 10.57 -3.42 2.02
N LEU A 103 11.30 -3.35 0.90
CA LEU A 103 11.59 -4.47 0.01
C LEU A 103 12.30 -5.64 0.70
N ASP A 104 13.12 -5.34 1.71
CA ASP A 104 13.99 -6.30 2.39
C ASP A 104 14.10 -6.03 3.91
N SER A 105 13.03 -5.55 4.56
CA SER A 105 13.09 -5.39 6.02
C SER A 105 13.02 -6.77 6.66
N ASP A 106 14.17 -7.34 6.97
CA ASP A 106 14.28 -8.30 8.05
C ASP A 106 13.53 -7.74 9.30
N PRO A 107 12.58 -8.47 9.89
CA PRO A 107 12.13 -9.79 9.45
C PRO A 107 10.99 -9.81 8.42
N GLU A 108 10.12 -8.79 8.35
CA GLU A 108 8.85 -8.87 7.58
C GLU A 108 8.53 -7.66 6.70
N PRO A 109 8.01 -7.86 5.47
CA PRO A 109 7.63 -6.79 4.55
C PRO A 109 6.46 -5.99 5.12
N ALA A 110 6.60 -4.67 5.12
CA ALA A 110 5.61 -3.75 5.66
C ALA A 110 5.33 -2.60 4.72
N SER A 111 4.06 -2.19 4.64
CA SER A 111 3.66 -0.94 4.04
C SER A 111 2.54 -0.24 4.80
N PHE A 112 2.29 1.03 4.49
CA PHE A 112 1.12 1.73 5.00
C PHE A 112 0.31 2.34 3.86
N VAL A 113 -0.98 2.56 4.10
CA VAL A 113 -1.91 3.18 3.16
C VAL A 113 -2.83 4.12 3.94
N GLN A 114 -2.89 5.39 3.54
CA GLN A 114 -3.83 6.33 4.15
C GLN A 114 -5.25 6.16 3.60
N TRP A 115 -6.24 6.69 4.33
CA TRP A 115 -7.61 6.75 3.86
C TRP A 115 -7.79 7.83 2.78
N TYR A 116 -8.38 7.45 1.64
CA TYR A 116 -8.59 8.34 0.49
C TYR A 116 -10.06 8.70 0.24
N GLY A 117 -11.01 8.17 1.00
CA GLY A 117 -12.43 8.54 0.91
C GLY A 117 -13.34 7.46 0.33
N ASP A 118 -12.81 6.56 -0.49
CA ASP A 118 -13.58 5.49 -1.15
C ASP A 118 -12.77 4.22 -1.39
N ASP A 119 -13.47 3.11 -1.57
CA ASP A 119 -12.89 1.76 -1.71
C ASP A 119 -11.95 1.63 -2.93
N HIS A 120 -12.24 2.33 -4.03
CA HIS A 120 -11.44 2.24 -5.26
C HIS A 120 -10.11 2.97 -5.10
N ALA A 121 -10.13 4.22 -4.62
CA ALA A 121 -8.92 4.99 -4.35
C ALA A 121 -8.03 4.30 -3.31
N ASN A 122 -8.65 3.83 -2.23
CA ASN A 122 -8.00 3.02 -1.19
C ASN A 122 -7.33 1.76 -1.75
N GLY A 123 -8.08 0.96 -2.51
CA GLY A 123 -7.59 -0.29 -3.07
C GLY A 123 -6.51 -0.08 -4.14
N ARG A 124 -6.61 0.98 -4.95
CA ARG A 124 -5.57 1.34 -5.94
C ARG A 124 -4.28 1.76 -5.25
N ALA A 125 -4.37 2.63 -4.23
CA ALA A 125 -3.20 3.05 -3.47
C ALA A 125 -2.52 1.85 -2.80
N TRP A 126 -3.31 0.97 -2.19
CA TRP A 126 -2.78 -0.26 -1.61
C TRP A 126 -2.13 -1.18 -2.65
N ALA A 127 -2.76 -1.35 -3.82
CA ALA A 127 -2.19 -2.16 -4.89
C ALA A 127 -0.86 -1.61 -5.41
N HIS A 128 -0.71 -0.28 -5.44
CA HIS A 128 0.53 0.42 -5.80
C HIS A 128 1.66 0.11 -4.80
N GLU A 129 1.38 0.22 -3.49
CA GLU A 129 2.35 -0.12 -2.44
C GLU A 129 2.78 -1.59 -2.49
N LEU A 130 1.83 -2.50 -2.73
CA LEU A 130 2.17 -3.90 -2.94
C LEU A 130 3.09 -4.09 -4.16
N GLY A 131 2.94 -3.25 -5.19
CA GLY A 131 3.87 -3.19 -6.32
C GLY A 131 5.30 -2.88 -5.90
N HIS A 132 5.49 -1.89 -5.02
CA HIS A 132 6.81 -1.60 -4.45
C HIS A 132 7.39 -2.76 -3.64
N LEU A 133 6.58 -3.43 -2.81
CA LEU A 133 7.02 -4.64 -2.10
C LEU A 133 7.41 -5.79 -3.05
N MET A 134 6.90 -5.79 -4.28
CA MET A 134 7.25 -6.73 -5.35
C MET A 134 8.30 -6.18 -6.32
N SER A 135 9.07 -5.18 -5.90
CA SER A 135 10.19 -4.59 -6.65
C SER A 135 9.77 -3.91 -7.95
N LEU A 136 8.58 -3.32 -7.99
CA LEU A 136 8.17 -2.45 -9.09
C LEU A 136 8.50 -1.00 -8.76
N ASP A 137 9.25 -0.35 -9.65
CA ASP A 137 9.58 1.07 -9.57
C ASP A 137 8.46 1.95 -10.11
N HIS A 138 8.49 3.22 -9.73
CA HIS A 138 7.61 4.24 -10.30
C HIS A 138 7.76 4.35 -11.82
N VAL A 139 6.63 4.60 -12.48
CA VAL A 139 6.60 5.01 -13.89
C VAL A 139 6.50 6.52 -13.95
N GLU A 140 7.61 7.16 -14.31
CA GLU A 140 7.65 8.60 -14.53
C GLU A 140 6.82 9.01 -15.76
N ILE A 141 6.10 10.12 -15.65
CA ILE A 141 5.37 10.71 -16.77
C ILE A 141 6.11 11.95 -17.27
N ASP A 142 6.50 11.91 -18.54
CA ASP A 142 6.88 13.10 -19.28
C ASP A 142 5.62 13.74 -19.89
N TYR A 143 5.15 14.82 -19.26
CA TYR A 143 3.98 15.57 -19.73
C TYR A 143 4.25 16.40 -20.99
N SER A 144 5.50 16.56 -21.41
CA SER A 144 5.81 17.20 -22.70
C SER A 144 5.45 16.32 -23.90
N ASN A 145 5.28 15.01 -23.69
CA ASN A 145 4.83 14.05 -24.70
C ASN A 145 3.42 13.55 -24.38
N GLU A 146 2.40 14.25 -24.86
CA GLU A 146 0.99 13.99 -24.57
C GLU A 146 0.56 12.54 -24.84
N LYS A 147 1.03 11.95 -25.94
CA LYS A 147 0.69 10.57 -26.31
C LYS A 147 1.29 9.57 -25.32
N GLN A 148 2.53 9.79 -24.90
CA GLN A 148 3.17 8.95 -23.89
C GLN A 148 2.52 9.16 -22.51
N ALA A 149 2.23 10.40 -22.13
CA ALA A 149 1.58 10.74 -20.87
C ALA A 149 0.20 10.07 -20.75
N ALA A 150 -0.62 10.12 -21.81
CA ALA A 150 -1.93 9.48 -21.83
C ALA A 150 -1.88 7.95 -21.65
N GLN A 151 -0.80 7.29 -22.10
CA GLN A 151 -0.59 5.87 -21.88
C GLN A 151 -0.06 5.58 -20.47
N ARG A 152 0.92 6.37 -19.99
CA ARG A 152 1.55 6.16 -18.69
C ARG A 152 0.64 6.52 -17.51
N VAL A 153 -0.27 7.48 -17.67
CA VAL A 153 -1.31 7.80 -16.67
C VAL A 153 -2.14 6.57 -16.29
N LYS A 154 -2.30 5.59 -17.19
CA LYS A 154 -3.09 4.38 -16.90
C LYS A 154 -2.34 3.36 -16.03
N ASN A 155 -1.02 3.50 -15.87
CA ASN A 155 -0.20 2.52 -15.18
C ASN A 155 -0.42 2.57 -13.66
N LEU A 156 -0.48 1.39 -13.03
CA LEU A 156 -0.59 1.26 -11.58
C LEU A 156 0.58 1.94 -10.87
N MET A 157 1.80 1.85 -11.39
CA MET A 157 3.01 2.37 -10.76
C MET A 157 3.28 3.85 -11.07
N THR A 158 2.35 4.54 -11.72
CA THR A 158 2.38 5.99 -11.83
C THR A 158 1.96 6.61 -10.50
N ALA A 159 2.62 7.68 -10.06
CA ALA A 159 2.25 8.38 -8.83
C ALA A 159 0.87 9.06 -8.94
N GLY A 160 0.11 9.03 -7.84
CA GLY A 160 -1.17 9.74 -7.71
C GLY A 160 -2.42 8.87 -7.92
N LEU A 161 -3.51 9.28 -7.27
CA LEU A 161 -4.76 8.50 -7.18
C LEU A 161 -5.61 8.53 -8.45
N ASN A 162 -5.48 9.58 -9.27
CA ASN A 162 -6.20 9.71 -10.53
C ASN A 162 -5.56 8.87 -11.66
N ALA A 163 -4.41 8.24 -11.41
CA ALA A 163 -3.78 7.32 -12.33
C ALA A 163 -4.52 5.97 -12.35
N GLY A 164 -4.46 5.28 -13.48
CA GLY A 164 -5.11 4.00 -13.68
C GLY A 164 -4.47 2.85 -12.89
N SER A 165 -4.93 1.64 -13.19
CA SER A 165 -4.57 0.41 -12.49
C SER A 165 -4.02 -0.68 -13.43
N ASP A 166 -3.49 -0.27 -14.59
CA ASP A 166 -2.92 -1.21 -15.55
C ASP A 166 -1.50 -1.62 -15.19
N LEU A 167 -1.22 -2.91 -15.39
CA LEU A 167 0.12 -3.50 -15.28
C LEU A 167 0.60 -3.88 -16.68
N THR A 168 1.85 -3.58 -16.99
CA THR A 168 2.50 -4.03 -18.23
C THR A 168 2.97 -5.48 -18.10
N GLY A 169 3.19 -6.16 -19.23
CA GLY A 169 3.77 -7.52 -19.25
C GLY A 169 5.10 -7.62 -18.48
N PRO A 170 6.05 -6.70 -18.67
CA PRO A 170 7.28 -6.66 -17.86
C PRO A 170 7.03 -6.52 -16.36
N GLN A 171 6.12 -5.64 -15.93
CA GLN A 171 5.77 -5.48 -14.50
C GLN A 171 5.14 -6.76 -13.94
N ILE A 172 4.26 -7.43 -14.70
CA ILE A 172 3.68 -8.71 -14.29
C ILE A 172 4.78 -9.76 -14.07
N ASN A 173 5.72 -9.87 -15.01
CA ASN A 173 6.81 -10.84 -14.90
C ASN A 173 7.76 -10.51 -13.74
N ALA A 174 8.11 -9.23 -13.54
CA ALA A 174 8.93 -8.78 -12.43
C ALA A 174 8.25 -9.08 -11.08
N ALA A 175 6.97 -8.73 -10.93
CA ALA A 175 6.24 -8.98 -9.69
C ALA A 175 6.17 -10.48 -9.36
N LYS A 176 5.86 -11.33 -10.35
CA LYS A 176 5.87 -12.79 -10.16
C LYS A 176 7.26 -13.35 -9.81
N GLY A 177 8.31 -12.73 -10.35
CA GLY A 177 9.70 -13.10 -10.05
C GLY A 177 10.25 -12.55 -8.73
N SER A 178 9.49 -11.69 -8.04
CA SER A 178 9.94 -11.01 -6.81
C SER A 178 10.17 -11.99 -5.66
N GLY A 179 11.05 -11.61 -4.73
CA GLY A 179 11.32 -12.39 -3.51
C GLY A 179 10.06 -12.60 -2.67
N LEU A 180 9.19 -11.57 -2.62
CA LEU A 180 7.91 -11.65 -1.91
C LEU A 180 7.01 -12.75 -2.47
N VAL A 181 6.76 -12.74 -3.79
CA VAL A 181 5.87 -13.75 -4.40
C VAL A 181 6.45 -15.15 -4.26
N LYS A 182 7.77 -15.30 -4.46
CA LYS A 182 8.48 -16.58 -4.27
C LYS A 182 8.39 -17.09 -2.83
N ARG A 183 8.49 -16.21 -1.82
CA ARG A 183 8.35 -16.57 -0.39
C ARG A 183 7.04 -17.29 -0.09
N PHE A 184 5.97 -16.94 -0.81
CA PHE A 184 4.63 -17.52 -0.63
C PHE A 184 4.26 -18.54 -1.72
N GLY A 185 5.25 -19.09 -2.41
CA GLY A 185 5.10 -20.21 -3.35
C GLY A 185 4.60 -19.83 -4.75
N GLY A 186 4.74 -18.56 -5.15
CA GLY A 186 4.39 -18.09 -6.51
C GLY A 186 5.49 -18.27 -7.55
#